data_AF-A0A922JHD4-F1
#
_entry.id   AF-A0A922JHD4-F1
#
_cell.length_a   1.000
_cell.length_b   1.000
_cell.length_c   1.000
_cell.angle_alpha   90.00
_cell.angle_beta   90.00
_cell.angle_gamma   90.00
#
_symmetry.space_group_name_H-M   'P 1'
#
loop_
_entity.id
_entity.type
_entity.pdbx_description
1 polymer ?
#
loop_
_entity_poly.entity_id
_entity_poly.type
_entity_poly.pdbx_seq_one_letter_code
_entity_poly.pdbx_strand_id
1 'polypeptide(L)'
;MKKTGGNLRCVIMAVDGSQESMNALRWVLDNIKLRSHTVESPDDGAFIVLHVQSPSSIATGLSPGAIPFSGPIDSKVPTFTAAIEAHKRWITEAILDHASWISFEYNVNVE
;
A
#
# COMPACT_ATOMS: atom_id res chain seq x y z
N MET A 1 -3.24 -5.07 37.50
CA MET A 1 -2.03 -5.08 36.65
C MET A 1 -2.12 -3.92 35.67
N LYS A 2 -1.33 -2.86 35.86
CA LYS A 2 -1.21 -1.81 34.84
C LYS A 2 -0.39 -2.40 33.69
N LYS A 3 -1.00 -2.62 32.53
CA LYS A 3 -0.23 -2.83 31.30
C LYS A 3 0.53 -1.53 31.05
N THR A 4 1.84 -1.55 31.23
CA THR A 4 2.75 -0.47 30.78
C THR A 4 2.65 -0.43 29.26
N GLY A 5 1.72 0.37 28.74
CA GLY A 5 1.35 0.39 27.33
C GLY A 5 2.21 1.36 26.53
N GLY A 6 2.81 0.85 25.45
CA GLY A 6 3.21 1.62 24.27
C GLY A 6 4.53 2.38 24.35
N ASN A 7 5.63 1.72 23.99
CA ASN A 7 6.88 2.40 23.61
C ASN A 7 7.35 1.90 22.24
N LEU A 8 6.41 1.78 21.30
CA LEU A 8 6.73 1.42 19.93
C LEU A 8 7.13 2.69 19.20
N ARG A 9 8.37 2.70 18.69
CA ARG A 9 8.91 3.79 17.89
C ARG A 9 8.40 3.77 16.45
N CYS A 10 8.05 2.59 15.93
CA CYS A 10 7.60 2.43 14.56
C CYS A 10 6.65 1.24 14.46
N VAL A 11 5.54 1.42 13.75
CA VAL A 11 4.62 0.36 13.36
C VAL A 11 4.53 0.40 11.85
N ILE A 12 4.80 -0.74 11.22
CA ILE A 12 4.69 -0.89 9.76
C ILE A 12 3.54 -1.85 9.50
N MET A 13 2.61 -1.44 8.63
CA MET A 13 1.49 -2.25 8.24
C MET A 13 1.41 -2.39 6.72
N ALA A 14 1.30 -3.63 6.25
CA ALA A 14 1.04 -3.93 4.85
C ALA A 14 -0.48 -4.07 4.61
N VAL A 15 -0.97 -3.48 3.52
CA VAL A 15 -2.37 -3.57 3.07
C VAL A 15 -2.42 -4.04 1.62
N ASP A 16 -3.52 -4.71 1.23
CA ASP A 16 -3.70 -5.30 -0.12
C ASP A 16 -5.08 -4.96 -0.75
N GLY A 17 -5.83 -4.05 -0.14
CA GLY A 17 -7.15 -3.63 -0.62
C GLY A 17 -8.31 -4.53 -0.18
N SER A 18 -8.02 -5.68 0.45
CA SER A 18 -9.04 -6.54 1.04
C SER A 18 -9.71 -5.88 2.24
N GLN A 19 -10.96 -6.24 2.51
CA GLN A 19 -11.67 -5.78 3.70
C GLN A 19 -10.98 -6.28 4.98
N GLU A 20 -10.39 -7.48 4.93
CA GLU A 20 -9.63 -8.09 6.00
C GLU A 20 -8.42 -7.23 6.37
N SER A 21 -7.66 -6.74 5.37
CA SER A 21 -6.54 -5.83 5.62
C SER A 21 -6.98 -4.49 6.24
N MET A 22 -8.12 -3.95 5.80
CA MET A 22 -8.67 -2.70 6.35
C MET A 22 -9.23 -2.87 7.77
N ASN A 23 -9.76 -4.06 8.09
CA ASN A 23 -10.18 -4.40 9.45
C ASN A 23 -8.98 -4.56 10.38
N ALA A 24 -7.89 -5.17 9.89
CA ALA A 24 -6.63 -5.23 10.63
C ALA A 24 -6.07 -3.82 10.88
N LEU A 25 -6.19 -2.89 9.92
CA LEU A 25 -5.75 -1.50 10.08
C LEU A 25 -6.51 -0.82 11.21
N ARG A 26 -7.84 -0.90 11.20
CA ARG A 26 -8.69 -0.38 12.29
C ARG A 26 -8.31 -0.98 13.64
N TRP A 27 -8.13 -2.31 13.70
CA TRP A 27 -7.72 -2.98 14.93
C TRP A 27 -6.38 -2.45 15.43
N VAL A 28 -5.40 -2.28 14.54
CA VAL A 28 -4.08 -1.75 14.92
C VAL A 28 -4.20 -0.33 15.46
N LEU A 29 -4.96 0.55 14.81
CA LEU A 29 -5.18 1.93 15.24
C LEU A 29 -5.87 2.00 16.61
N ASP A 30 -6.80 1.07 16.90
CA ASP A 30 -7.48 0.97 18.19
C ASP A 30 -6.59 0.46 19.33
N ASN A 31 -5.63 -0.42 19.02
CA ASN A 31 -4.96 -1.23 20.04
C ASN A 31 -3.48 -0.90 20.23
N ILE A 32 -2.81 -0.34 19.22
CA ILE A 32 -1.39 -0.06 19.26
C ILE A 32 -1.14 1.40 19.65
N LYS A 33 -0.32 1.58 20.69
CA LYS A 33 0.11 2.91 21.16
C LYS A 33 1.54 3.16 20.73
N LEU A 34 1.70 4.12 19.83
CA LEU A 34 2.99 4.68 19.50
C LEU A 34 3.52 5.51 20.67
N ARG A 35 4.85 5.65 20.71
CA ARG A 35 5.51 6.56 21.62
C ARG A 35 5.03 7.98 21.31
N SER A 36 4.39 8.66 22.25
CA SER A 36 4.03 10.07 22.06
C SER A 36 5.23 10.97 22.30
N HIS A 37 5.41 11.97 21.45
CA HIS A 37 6.34 13.06 21.69
C HIS A 37 6.20 13.61 23.12
N THR A 38 7.24 13.40 23.93
CA THR A 38 7.29 13.84 25.34
C THR A 38 8.58 14.64 25.50
N VAL A 39 8.61 15.61 26.40
CA VAL A 39 9.78 16.48 26.66
C VAL A 39 11.06 15.68 26.94
N GLU A 40 10.94 14.46 27.44
CA GLU A 40 12.07 13.56 27.74
C GLU A 40 12.49 12.66 26.56
N SER A 41 11.72 12.65 25.47
CA SER A 41 12.05 11.89 24.27
C SER A 41 11.53 12.56 23.00
N PRO A 42 12.42 13.23 22.25
CA PRO A 42 12.03 14.00 21.05
C PRO A 42 11.64 13.12 19.86
N ASP A 43 11.98 11.83 19.87
CA ASP A 43 11.61 10.90 18.80
C ASP A 43 10.13 10.51 18.96
N ASP A 44 9.27 11.05 18.09
CA ASP A 44 7.88 10.63 17.95
C ASP A 44 7.80 9.22 17.35
N GLY A 45 6.74 8.49 17.68
CA GLY A 45 6.49 7.19 17.06
C GLY A 45 5.93 7.35 15.65
N ALA A 46 6.43 6.56 14.69
CA ALA A 46 5.94 6.56 13.31
C ALA A 46 4.94 5.43 13.04
N PHE A 47 3.91 5.73 12.26
CA PHE A 47 3.00 4.73 11.68
C PHE A 47 3.16 4.73 10.16
N ILE A 48 3.58 3.61 9.59
CA ILE A 48 3.86 3.48 8.15
C ILE A 48 2.88 2.49 7.55
N VAL A 49 2.15 2.92 6.51
CA VAL A 49 1.28 2.02 5.73
C VAL A 49 1.86 1.81 4.35
N LEU A 50 2.09 0.55 3.98
CA LEU A 50 2.61 0.19 2.67
C LEU A 50 1.65 -0.74 1.93
N HIS A 51 1.58 -0.56 0.62
CA HIS A 51 0.92 -1.49 -0.29
C HIS A 51 1.98 -2.16 -1.16
N VAL A 52 2.02 -3.50 -1.17
CA VAL A 52 2.98 -4.25 -2.00
C VAL A 52 2.30 -4.67 -3.30
N GLN A 53 2.65 -3.99 -4.40
CA GLN A 53 2.19 -4.39 -5.72
C GLN A 53 2.96 -5.65 -6.18
N SER A 54 2.23 -6.74 -6.44
CA SER A 54 2.83 -7.93 -7.03
C SER A 54 3.43 -7.61 -8.41
N PRO A 55 4.61 -8.17 -8.74
CA PRO A 55 5.26 -7.92 -10.01
C PRO A 55 4.30 -8.24 -11.17
N SER A 56 4.32 -7.40 -12.20
CA SER A 56 3.59 -7.64 -13.43
C SER A 56 4.16 -8.85 -14.15
N SER A 57 3.69 -10.04 -13.78
CA SER A 57 3.88 -11.23 -14.60
C SER A 57 3.02 -11.07 -15.84
N ILE A 58 3.61 -10.52 -16.91
CA ILE A 58 3.14 -10.89 -18.25
C ILE A 58 3.50 -12.37 -18.34
N ALA A 59 2.54 -13.24 -18.04
CA ALA A 59 2.74 -14.68 -18.16
C ALA A 59 3.47 -14.94 -19.48
N THR A 60 4.59 -15.65 -19.43
CA THR A 60 5.40 -16.08 -20.57
C THR A 60 4.58 -17.03 -21.45
N GLY A 61 3.62 -16.44 -22.16
CA GLY A 61 2.49 -17.06 -22.86
C GLY A 61 1.50 -16.01 -23.41
N LEU A 62 1.55 -14.78 -22.88
CA LEU A 62 1.05 -13.55 -23.48
C LEU A 62 2.21 -12.64 -23.92
N SER A 63 3.26 -13.21 -24.52
CA SER A 63 3.76 -12.49 -25.70
C SER A 63 2.52 -12.35 -26.57
N PRO A 64 1.99 -11.16 -26.86
CA PRO A 64 0.98 -11.05 -27.89
C PRO A 64 1.72 -11.51 -29.14
N GLY A 65 1.61 -12.80 -29.48
CA GLY A 65 2.05 -13.29 -30.76
C GLY A 65 1.33 -12.40 -31.75
N ALA A 66 2.11 -11.62 -32.50
CA ALA A 66 1.71 -10.59 -33.43
C ALA A 66 0.19 -10.49 -33.56
N ILE A 67 -0.44 -9.62 -32.76
CA ILE A 67 -1.86 -9.30 -32.99
C ILE A 67 -1.90 -8.79 -34.42
N PRO A 68 -2.73 -9.36 -35.32
CA PRO A 68 -2.64 -9.13 -36.76
C PRO A 68 -3.25 -7.77 -37.12
N PHE A 69 -2.81 -6.70 -36.48
CA PHE A 69 -2.88 -5.38 -37.07
C PHE A 69 -1.78 -5.34 -38.12
N SER A 70 -2.16 -5.66 -39.35
CA SER A 70 -1.39 -5.53 -40.60
C SER A 70 -0.24 -4.50 -40.49
N GLY A 71 0.95 -4.95 -40.11
CA GLY A 71 2.11 -4.11 -39.84
C GLY A 71 3.30 -4.89 -39.28
N PRO A 72 4.56 -4.42 -39.44
CA PRO A 72 5.78 -5.20 -39.21
C PRO A 72 5.94 -5.73 -37.78
N ILE A 73 6.48 -6.95 -37.66
CA ILE A 73 6.31 -7.91 -36.55
C ILE A 73 7.17 -7.62 -35.30
N ASP A 74 7.99 -6.57 -35.30
CA ASP A 74 8.97 -6.30 -34.21
C ASP A 74 8.58 -5.17 -33.23
N SER A 75 7.34 -4.67 -33.29
CA SER A 75 6.88 -3.62 -32.35
C SER A 75 6.19 -4.22 -31.12
N LYS A 76 6.95 -4.38 -30.03
CA LYS A 76 6.39 -4.58 -28.68
C LYS A 76 5.47 -3.39 -28.40
N VAL A 77 4.15 -3.56 -28.46
CA VAL A 77 3.19 -2.45 -28.40
C VAL A 77 3.34 -1.69 -27.06
N PRO A 78 4.01 -0.53 -27.04
CA PRO A 78 4.39 0.15 -25.80
C PRO A 78 3.15 0.62 -25.01
N THR A 79 2.04 0.82 -25.72
CA THR A 79 0.75 1.27 -25.18
C THR A 79 0.12 0.28 -24.20
N PHE A 80 0.21 -1.04 -24.44
CA PHE A 80 -0.39 -2.02 -23.52
C PHE A 80 0.39 -2.15 -22.23
N THR A 81 1.72 -2.11 -22.30
CA THR A 81 2.57 -2.12 -21.10
C THR A 81 2.30 -0.87 -20.26
N ALA A 82 2.26 0.30 -20.89
CA ALA A 82 1.94 1.56 -20.22
C ALA A 82 0.52 1.56 -19.60
N ALA A 83 -0.47 0.99 -20.29
CA ALA A 83 -1.84 0.89 -19.79
C ALA A 83 -1.94 -0.05 -18.57
N ILE A 84 -1.26 -1.20 -18.60
CA ILE A 84 -1.22 -2.14 -17.47
C ILE A 84 -0.53 -1.49 -16.26
N GLU A 85 0.57 -0.79 -16.48
CA GLU A 85 1.28 -0.07 -15.41
C GLU A 85 0.42 1.05 -14.81
N ALA A 86 -0.23 1.86 -15.65
CA ALA A 86 -1.12 2.92 -15.20
C ALA A 86 -2.29 2.37 -14.37
N HIS A 87 -2.91 1.27 -14.81
CA HIS A 87 -4.00 0.63 -14.08
C HIS A 87 -3.56 0.10 -12.72
N LYS A 88 -2.38 -0.52 -12.65
CA LYS A 88 -1.81 -1.00 -11.38
C LYS A 88 -1.48 0.14 -10.42
N ARG A 89 -0.94 1.25 -10.94
CA ARG A 89 -0.69 2.46 -10.15
C ARG A 89 -1.99 2.99 -9.55
N TRP A 90 -3.03 3.11 -10.38
CA TRP A 90 -4.35 3.55 -9.91
C TRP A 90 -4.92 2.66 -8.81
N ILE A 91 -4.79 1.33 -8.93
CA ILE A 91 -5.22 0.40 -7.87
C ILE A 91 -4.44 0.66 -6.57
N THR A 92 -3.11 0.82 -6.67
CA THR A 92 -2.26 1.10 -5.49
C THR A 92 -2.67 2.41 -4.81
N GLU A 93 -2.89 3.47 -5.60
CA GLU A 93 -3.35 4.77 -5.10
C GLU A 93 -4.70 4.64 -4.40
N ALA A 94 -5.68 3.98 -5.02
CA ALA A 94 -7.00 3.77 -4.42
C ALA A 94 -6.95 3.01 -3.08
N ILE A 95 -6.04 2.04 -2.94
CA ILE A 95 -5.87 1.29 -1.69
C ILE A 95 -5.23 2.17 -0.60
N LEU A 96 -4.18 2.92 -0.96
CA LEU A 96 -3.52 3.83 -0.01
C LEU A 96 -4.44 4.98 0.40
N ASP A 97 -5.26 5.51 -0.51
CA ASP A 97 -6.26 6.53 -0.20
C ASP A 97 -7.31 6.01 0.79
N HIS A 98 -7.77 4.77 0.63
CA HIS A 98 -8.71 4.16 1.58
C HIS A 98 -8.08 3.96 2.96
N ALA A 99 -6.83 3.49 3.01
CA ALA A 99 -6.10 3.34 4.26
C ALA A 99 -5.80 4.69 4.95
N SER A 100 -5.46 5.71 4.17
CA SER A 100 -5.24 7.08 4.65
C SER A 100 -6.52 7.68 5.21
N TRP A 101 -7.65 7.50 4.51
CA TRP A 101 -8.97 7.92 4.99
C TRP A 101 -9.33 7.28 6.33
N ILE A 102 -9.16 5.95 6.47
CA ILE A 102 -9.36 5.27 7.76
C ILE A 102 -8.43 5.87 8.82
N SER A 103 -7.16 6.07 8.51
CA SER A 103 -6.19 6.59 9.49
C SER A 103 -6.52 8.01 9.97
N PHE A 104 -7.06 8.84 9.07
CA PHE A 104 -7.56 10.18 9.39
C PHE A 104 -8.75 10.13 10.35
N GLU A 105 -9.68 9.19 10.20
CA GLU A 105 -10.80 9.01 11.14
C GLU A 105 -10.32 8.74 12.58
N TYR A 106 -9.14 8.13 12.72
CA TYR A 106 -8.51 7.78 13.99
C TYR A 106 -7.53 8.85 14.50
N ASN A 107 -7.40 9.99 13.81
CA ASN A 107 -6.49 11.08 14.15
C ASN A 107 -5.01 10.62 14.29
N VAL A 108 -4.61 9.62 13.49
CA VAL A 108 -3.23 9.15 13.40
C VAL A 108 -2.61 9.70 12.13
N ASN A 109 -1.45 10.35 12.26
CA ASN A 109 -0.67 10.75 11.10
C ASN A 109 0.09 9.53 10.57
N VAL A 110 -0.07 9.23 9.28
CA VAL A 110 0.52 8.06 8.63
C VAL A 110 1.47 8.50 7.54
N GLU A 111 2.64 7.88 7.50
CA GLU A 111 3.66 8.04 6.45
C GLU A 111 3.58 6.95 5.38
#